data_AF-A0A919PMG2-F1
#
_entry.id   AF-A0A919PMG2-F1
#
_cell.length_a   1.000
_cell.length_b   1.000
_cell.length_c   1.000
_cell.angle_alpha   90.00
_cell.angle_beta   90.00
_cell.angle_gamma   90.00
#
_symmetry.space_group_name_H-M   'P 1'
#
loop_
_entity.id
_entity.type
_entity.pdbx_description
1 polymer ?
#
loop_
_entity_poly.entity_id
_entity_poly.type
_entity_poly.pdbx_seq_one_letter_code
_entity_poly.pdbx_strand_id
1 'polypeptide(L)'
;MDSFETHVTVDFDERLPAWAAGAGLKYTRIRLARGATTDQPMLTGTGHGDLAAQRATAEALVDRLRGDGFTVRRVKIEAAPWNSAVPVEPGPTGECYFEHHVKLVLRGGDEPTGTSAAGTWKAGKRSRPGGSRRRTARTCPATPGGSATTAGTSGS
;
A
#
# COMPACT_ATOMS: atom_id res chain seq x y z
N MET A 1 8.76 -10.47 -16.25
CA MET A 1 8.11 -9.14 -16.21
C MET A 1 7.77 -8.86 -14.75
N ASP A 2 8.17 -7.70 -14.24
CA ASP A 2 7.97 -7.34 -12.84
C ASP A 2 6.48 -7.27 -12.50
N SER A 3 6.11 -7.62 -11.26
CA SER A 3 4.72 -7.75 -10.80
C SER A 3 4.45 -6.89 -9.57
N PHE A 4 3.28 -6.27 -9.52
CA PHE A 4 2.91 -5.31 -8.48
C PHE A 4 1.49 -5.54 -7.98
N GLU A 5 1.24 -5.19 -6.71
CA GLU A 5 -0.09 -5.06 -6.14
C GLU A 5 -0.31 -3.60 -5.73
N THR A 6 -1.41 -3.00 -6.22
CA THR A 6 -1.83 -1.65 -5.81
C THR A 6 -2.99 -1.78 -4.83
N HIS A 7 -2.85 -1.16 -3.68
CA HIS A 7 -3.87 -1.10 -2.63
C HIS A 7 -4.34 0.34 -2.44
N VAL A 8 -5.65 0.56 -2.58
CA VAL A 8 -6.28 1.86 -2.32
C VAL A 8 -7.24 1.71 -1.14
N THR A 9 -6.94 2.42 -0.06
CA THR A 9 -7.83 2.52 1.11
C THR A 9 -8.72 3.74 0.95
N VAL A 10 -10.03 3.55 1.16
CA VAL A 10 -11.05 4.59 1.06
C VAL A 10 -11.87 4.66 2.34
N ASP A 11 -12.55 5.76 2.58
CA ASP A 11 -13.55 5.84 3.65
C ASP A 11 -14.67 4.82 3.41
N PHE A 12 -15.34 4.41 4.49
CA PHE A 12 -16.42 3.43 4.37
C PHE A 12 -17.58 4.01 3.56
N ASP A 13 -17.92 3.29 2.50
CA ASP A 13 -19.08 3.52 1.65
C ASP A 13 -19.66 2.14 1.27
N GLU A 14 -20.96 1.99 1.39
CA GLU A 14 -21.69 0.76 1.12
C GLU A 14 -21.73 0.38 -0.37
N ARG A 15 -21.55 1.36 -1.27
CA ARG A 15 -21.50 1.16 -2.73
C ARG A 15 -20.18 0.56 -3.20
N LEU A 16 -19.13 0.68 -2.38
CA LEU A 16 -17.76 0.33 -2.75
C LEU A 16 -17.55 -1.13 -3.17
N PRO A 17 -18.15 -2.15 -2.53
CA PRO A 17 -17.97 -3.54 -2.98
C PRO A 17 -18.53 -3.79 -4.39
N ALA A 18 -19.69 -3.22 -4.70
CA ALA A 18 -20.29 -3.33 -6.03
C ALA A 18 -19.46 -2.57 -7.08
N TRP A 19 -19.00 -1.36 -6.72
CA TRP A 19 -18.08 -0.58 -7.55
C TRP A 19 -16.79 -1.37 -7.86
N ALA A 20 -16.20 -1.99 -6.83
CA ALA A 20 -14.99 -2.80 -6.97
C ALA A 20 -15.20 -3.98 -7.93
N ALA A 21 -16.33 -4.69 -7.80
CA ALA A 21 -16.68 -5.79 -8.68
C ALA A 21 -16.82 -5.34 -10.15
N GLY A 22 -17.52 -4.22 -10.39
CA GLY A 22 -17.65 -3.64 -11.73
C GLY A 22 -16.31 -3.17 -12.33
N ALA A 23 -15.37 -2.75 -11.48
CA ALA A 23 -14.03 -2.36 -11.88
C ALA A 23 -13.03 -3.54 -11.98
N GLY A 24 -13.46 -4.77 -11.67
CA GLY A 24 -12.58 -5.95 -11.67
C GLY A 24 -11.53 -5.96 -10.55
N LEU A 25 -11.76 -5.22 -9.46
CA LEU A 25 -10.85 -5.08 -8.33
C LEU A 25 -11.27 -5.95 -7.15
N LYS A 26 -10.29 -6.49 -6.43
CA LYS A 26 -10.57 -7.21 -5.19
C LYS A 26 -10.90 -6.22 -4.08
N TYR A 27 -12.03 -6.43 -3.41
CA TYR A 27 -12.39 -5.71 -2.18
C TYR A 27 -11.97 -6.48 -0.91
N THR A 28 -11.49 -5.78 0.11
CA THR A 28 -11.26 -6.32 1.46
C THR A 28 -11.51 -5.22 2.47
N ARG A 29 -12.21 -5.52 3.57
CA ARG A 29 -12.39 -4.58 4.69
C ARG A 29 -11.59 -5.07 5.89
N ILE A 30 -10.69 -4.24 6.38
CA ILE A 30 -9.96 -4.53 7.61
C ILE A 30 -10.51 -3.66 8.73
N ARG A 31 -10.88 -4.28 9.85
CA ARG A 31 -11.19 -3.57 11.09
C ARG A 31 -10.10 -3.82 12.11
N LEU A 32 -9.53 -2.74 12.64
CA LEU A 32 -8.55 -2.74 13.72
C LEU A 32 -9.25 -2.39 15.04
N ALA A 33 -8.80 -2.99 16.14
CA ALA A 33 -9.33 -2.67 17.46
C ALA A 33 -8.98 -1.25 17.94
N ARG A 34 -7.92 -0.63 17.38
CA ARG A 34 -7.40 0.69 17.75
C ARG A 34 -6.61 1.33 16.60
N GLY A 35 -6.39 2.65 16.69
CA GLY A 35 -5.61 3.44 15.73
C GLY A 35 -6.43 4.56 15.08
N ALA A 36 -5.77 5.46 14.35
CA ALA A 36 -6.43 6.62 13.71
C ALA A 36 -7.36 6.25 12.54
N THR A 37 -7.20 5.06 11.97
CA THR A 37 -8.06 4.55 10.88
C THR A 37 -8.36 3.09 11.18
N THR A 38 -9.37 2.88 12.03
CA THR A 38 -9.76 1.55 12.50
C THR A 38 -10.52 0.76 11.44
N ASP A 39 -11.32 1.42 10.61
CA ASP A 39 -11.99 0.79 9.48
C ASP A 39 -11.27 1.12 8.18
N GLN A 40 -10.81 0.08 7.47
CA GLN A 40 -9.99 0.19 6.27
C GLN A 40 -10.60 -0.66 5.15
N PRO A 41 -11.67 -0.17 4.50
CA PRO A 41 -12.09 -0.65 3.19
C PRO A 41 -10.95 -0.44 2.18
N MET A 42 -10.56 -1.52 1.48
CA MET A 42 -9.39 -1.52 0.62
C MET A 42 -9.66 -2.25 -0.68
N LEU A 43 -9.35 -1.57 -1.78
CA LEU A 43 -9.35 -2.12 -3.13
C LEU A 43 -7.95 -2.62 -3.46
N THR A 44 -7.86 -3.75 -4.16
CA THR A 44 -6.60 -4.33 -4.61
C THR A 44 -6.66 -4.62 -6.10
N GLY A 45 -5.73 -4.04 -6.84
CA GLY A 45 -5.43 -4.36 -8.23
C GLY A 45 -4.06 -4.99 -8.36
N THR A 46 -3.86 -5.79 -9.42
CA THR A 46 -2.57 -6.38 -9.78
C THR A 46 -2.11 -5.81 -11.12
N GLY A 47 -0.81 -5.62 -11.29
CA GLY A 47 -0.25 -5.13 -12.55
C GLY A 47 1.15 -5.66 -12.83
N HIS A 48 1.58 -5.49 -14.07
CA HIS A 48 2.91 -5.86 -14.54
C HIS A 48 3.56 -4.69 -15.27
N GLY A 49 4.89 -4.68 -15.36
CA GLY A 49 5.65 -3.63 -16.06
C GLY A 49 6.59 -2.91 -15.12
N ASP A 50 6.78 -1.60 -15.29
CA ASP A 50 7.62 -0.80 -14.40
C ASP A 50 6.82 -0.03 -13.34
N LEU A 51 7.51 0.48 -12.34
CA LEU A 51 6.90 1.21 -11.23
C LEU A 51 6.22 2.53 -11.67
N ALA A 52 6.70 3.18 -12.72
CA ALA A 52 6.11 4.44 -13.20
C ALA A 52 4.73 4.18 -13.83
N ALA A 53 4.60 3.12 -14.63
CA ALA A 53 3.33 2.66 -15.18
C ALA A 53 2.34 2.27 -14.07
N GLN A 54 2.82 1.61 -13.01
CA GLN A 54 1.97 1.29 -11.85
C GLN A 54 1.51 2.54 -11.08
N ARG A 55 2.36 3.57 -10.97
CA ARG A 55 1.98 4.86 -10.37
C ARG A 55 0.89 5.55 -11.18
N ALA A 56 1.07 5.65 -12.50
CA ALA A 56 0.06 6.23 -13.38
C ALA A 56 -1.28 5.47 -13.31
N THR A 57 -1.23 4.13 -13.26
CA THR A 57 -2.42 3.29 -13.07
C THR A 57 -3.11 3.58 -11.73
N ALA A 58 -2.34 3.73 -10.66
CA ALA A 58 -2.87 4.03 -9.33
C ALA A 58 -3.49 5.44 -9.27
N GLU A 59 -2.88 6.43 -9.91
CA GLU A 59 -3.40 7.80 -10.03
C GLU A 59 -4.72 7.82 -10.80
N ALA A 60 -4.79 7.17 -11.96
CA ALA A 60 -6.02 7.06 -12.74
C ALA A 60 -7.14 6.35 -11.95
N LEU A 61 -6.81 5.33 -11.15
CA LEU A 61 -7.77 4.68 -10.26
C LEU A 61 -8.28 5.62 -9.16
N VAL A 62 -7.40 6.42 -8.56
CA VAL A 62 -7.77 7.42 -7.56
C VAL A 62 -8.69 8.48 -8.15
N ASP A 63 -8.40 8.96 -9.36
CA ASP A 63 -9.21 9.98 -10.02
C ASP A 63 -10.60 9.45 -10.36
N ARG A 64 -10.71 8.20 -10.83
CA ARG A 64 -12.01 7.53 -11.02
C ARG A 64 -12.81 7.43 -9.72
N LEU A 65 -12.18 6.96 -8.65
CA LEU A 65 -12.83 6.86 -7.33
C LEU A 65 -13.34 8.22 -6.85
N ARG A 66 -12.53 9.27 -6.98
CA ARG A 66 -12.92 10.63 -6.59
C ARG A 66 -14.04 11.16 -7.47
N GLY A 67 -13.98 10.91 -8.78
CA GLY A 67 -15.04 11.26 -9.74
C GLY A 67 -16.38 10.60 -9.40
N ASP A 68 -16.35 9.38 -8.87
CA ASP A 68 -17.53 8.63 -8.43
C ASP A 68 -17.96 8.94 -6.97
N GLY A 69 -17.29 9.90 -6.33
CA GLY A 69 -17.65 10.43 -5.01
C GLY A 69 -17.06 9.68 -3.82
N PHE A 70 -16.04 8.84 -4.00
CA PHE A 70 -15.35 8.16 -2.90
C PHE A 70 -14.18 8.98 -2.35
N THR A 71 -14.01 8.97 -1.02
CA THR A 71 -12.87 9.61 -0.36
C THR A 71 -11.69 8.63 -0.23
N VAL A 72 -10.62 8.87 -0.97
CA VAL A 72 -9.37 8.09 -0.89
C VAL A 72 -8.52 8.54 0.29
N ARG A 73 -8.13 7.59 1.15
CA ARG A 73 -7.32 7.84 2.35
C ARG A 73 -5.84 7.54 2.16
N ARG A 74 -5.53 6.48 1.40
CA ARG A 74 -4.15 6.02 1.20
C ARG A 74 -4.03 5.18 -0.05
N VAL A 75 -2.92 5.34 -0.74
CA VAL A 75 -2.49 4.46 -1.84
C VAL A 75 -1.18 3.80 -1.43
N LYS A 76 -1.03 2.53 -1.78
CA LYS A 76 0.22 1.78 -1.59
C LYS A 76 0.45 0.87 -2.80
N ILE A 77 1.68 0.86 -3.31
CA ILE A 77 2.11 -0.07 -4.35
C ILE A 77 3.14 -1.01 -3.71
N GLU A 78 2.87 -2.31 -3.76
CA GLU A 78 3.79 -3.37 -3.37
C GLU A 78 4.43 -3.97 -4.61
N ALA A 79 5.74 -4.20 -4.56
CA ALA A 79 6.47 -4.91 -5.59
C ALA A 79 6.76 -6.33 -5.11
N ALA A 80 6.78 -7.30 -6.01
CA ALA A 80 7.30 -8.61 -5.64
C ALA A 80 8.81 -8.48 -5.31
N PRO A 81 9.33 -9.23 -4.31
CA PRO A 81 10.73 -9.10 -3.90
C PRO A 81 11.75 -9.42 -5.01
N TRP A 82 11.33 -10.17 -6.03
CA TRP A 82 12.15 -10.55 -7.19
C TRP A 82 11.99 -9.61 -8.39
N ASN A 83 11.24 -8.50 -8.25
CA ASN A 83 11.19 -7.48 -9.28
C ASN A 83 12.57 -6.85 -9.44
N SER A 84 12.99 -6.64 -10.69
CA SER A 84 14.29 -6.04 -11.01
C SER A 84 14.51 -4.66 -10.38
N ALA A 85 13.43 -3.89 -10.19
CA ALA A 85 13.48 -2.56 -9.60
C ALA A 85 13.51 -2.55 -8.06
N VAL A 86 13.41 -3.70 -7.40
CA VAL A 86 13.51 -3.79 -5.93
C VAL A 86 14.99 -3.93 -5.55
N PRO A 87 15.55 -2.98 -4.79
CA PRO A 87 16.93 -3.10 -4.31
C PRO A 87 17.09 -4.35 -3.46
N VAL A 88 18.22 -5.05 -3.64
CA VAL A 88 18.60 -6.19 -2.77
C VAL A 88 19.15 -5.67 -1.45
N GLU A 89 19.88 -4.55 -1.49
CA GLU A 89 20.51 -3.92 -0.34
C GLU A 89 19.81 -2.60 0.03
N PRO A 90 19.84 -2.20 1.31
CA PRO A 90 19.32 -0.91 1.75
C PRO A 90 20.02 0.24 1.01
N GLY A 91 19.25 1.25 0.60
CA GLY A 91 19.84 2.46 0.02
C GLY A 91 20.67 3.25 1.05
N PRO A 92 21.70 3.98 0.61
CA PRO A 92 22.68 4.63 1.49
C PRO A 92 22.08 5.72 2.39
N THR A 93 20.92 6.28 2.04
CA THR A 93 20.32 7.42 2.73
C THR A 93 19.36 7.03 3.85
N GLY A 94 19.02 5.75 4.03
CA GLY A 94 18.07 5.30 5.05
C GLY A 94 16.62 5.77 4.84
N GLU A 95 16.34 6.52 3.77
CA GLU A 95 15.02 7.05 3.43
C GLU A 95 14.02 5.97 2.97
N CYS A 96 14.52 4.76 2.68
CA CYS A 96 13.75 3.60 2.30
C CYS A 96 14.06 2.46 3.28
N TYR A 97 13.03 1.93 3.92
CA TYR A 97 13.12 0.72 4.73
C TYR A 97 12.37 -0.43 4.06
N PHE A 98 12.85 -1.65 4.24
CA PHE A 98 12.11 -2.84 3.89
C PHE A 98 11.09 -3.15 4.99
N GLU A 99 9.82 -3.22 4.61
CA GLU A 99 8.78 -3.68 5.52
C GLU A 99 8.53 -5.18 5.29
N HIS A 100 8.71 -5.99 6.33
CA HIS A 100 8.42 -7.42 6.31
C HIS A 100 7.15 -7.72 7.10
N HIS A 101 6.14 -8.30 6.45
CA HIS A 101 4.93 -8.77 7.12
C HIS A 101 4.99 -10.27 7.37
N VAL A 102 4.92 -10.66 8.64
CA VAL A 102 4.75 -12.05 9.06
C VAL A 102 3.28 -12.26 9.42
N LYS A 103 2.62 -13.24 8.78
CA LYS A 103 1.27 -13.68 9.15
C LYS A 103 1.37 -14.96 9.97
N LEU A 104 0.86 -14.92 11.19
CA LEU A 104 0.81 -16.08 12.08
C LEU A 104 -0.62 -16.60 12.13
N VAL A 105 -0.76 -17.92 12.05
CA VAL A 105 -2.02 -18.60 12.35
C VAL A 105 -1.95 -19.00 13.82
N LEU A 106 -2.74 -18.33 14.66
CA LEU A 106 -2.83 -18.64 16.09
C LEU A 106 -3.89 -19.72 16.30
N ARG A 107 -3.64 -20.68 17.20
CA ARG A 107 -4.68 -21.64 17.61
C ARG A 107 -5.69 -20.89 18.48
N GLY A 108 -6.95 -21.32 18.47
CA GLY A 108 -7.99 -20.66 19.27
C GLY A 108 -7.61 -20.65 20.75
N GLY A 109 -7.51 -19.46 21.35
CA GLY A 109 -7.09 -19.26 22.74
C GLY A 109 -5.73 -18.55 22.90
N ASP A 110 -4.90 -18.53 21.85
CA ASP A 110 -3.65 -17.79 21.86
C ASP A 110 -3.92 -16.31 21.54
N GLU A 111 -4.08 -15.48 22.57
CA GLU A 111 -3.97 -14.04 22.41
C GLU A 111 -2.48 -13.68 22.25
N PRO A 112 -2.09 -12.91 21.23
CA PRO A 112 -0.72 -12.47 21.11
C PRO A 112 -0.42 -11.47 22.23
N THR A 113 0.16 -11.97 23.33
CA THR A 113 0.61 -11.14 24.44
C THR A 113 1.70 -10.20 23.92
N GLY A 114 1.41 -8.90 23.91
CA GLY A 114 2.25 -7.90 23.29
C GLY A 114 3.63 -7.82 23.93
N THR A 115 4.62 -7.68 23.06
CA THR A 115 6.04 -7.36 23.35
C THR A 115 6.92 -8.57 23.65
N SER A 116 7.33 -9.29 22.61
CA SER A 116 8.66 -9.90 22.60
C SER A 116 9.64 -8.89 22.00
N ALA A 117 10.89 -8.92 22.46
CA ALA A 117 11.98 -7.97 22.17
C ALA A 117 12.36 -7.79 20.68
N ALA A 118 11.60 -8.35 19.73
CA ALA A 118 11.89 -8.38 18.30
C ALA A 118 11.08 -7.39 17.45
N GLY A 119 10.18 -6.58 18.02
CA GLY A 119 9.54 -5.50 17.26
C GLY A 119 8.18 -5.04 17.79
N THR A 120 7.79 -3.82 17.41
CA THR A 120 6.47 -3.26 17.73
C THR A 120 5.40 -3.80 16.78
N TRP A 121 4.44 -4.55 17.31
CA TRP A 121 3.26 -5.00 16.55
C TRP A 121 2.28 -3.82 16.35
N LYS A 122 2.21 -3.29 15.13
CA LYS A 122 1.36 -2.12 14.82
C LYS A 122 -0.09 -2.48 14.47
N ALA A 123 -0.37 -3.68 13.97
CA ALA A 123 -1.72 -4.15 13.65
C ALA A 123 -1.82 -5.68 13.49
N GLY A 124 -2.82 -6.30 14.13
CA GLY A 124 -3.20 -7.70 13.90
C GLY A 124 -4.42 -7.78 12.96
N LYS A 125 -4.38 -8.69 11.96
CA LYS A 125 -5.54 -9.01 11.11
C LYS A 125 -5.90 -10.48 11.34
N ARG A 126 -7.16 -10.78 11.65
CA ARG A 126 -7.68 -12.16 11.67
C ARG A 126 -8.15 -12.53 10.27
N SER A 127 -7.56 -13.57 9.68
CA SER A 127 -7.94 -14.10 8.37
C SER A 127 -8.29 -15.58 8.48
N ARG A 128 -9.26 -16.05 7.69
CA ARG A 128 -9.55 -17.49 7.51
C ARG A 128 -8.31 -18.19 6.91
N PRO A 129 -8.06 -19.48 7.21
CA PRO A 129 -6.81 -20.15 6.83
C PRO A 129 -6.64 -20.16 5.31
N GLY A 130 -5.50 -19.67 4.84
CA GLY A 130 -5.16 -19.64 3.42
C GLY A 130 -3.77 -19.06 3.19
N GLY A 131 -2.77 -19.94 3.07
CA GLY A 131 -1.45 -19.72 2.47
C GLY A 131 -0.60 -18.55 2.97
N SER A 132 0.64 -18.84 3.39
CA SER A 132 1.66 -17.82 3.60
C SER A 132 2.01 -17.13 2.27
N ARG A 133 2.05 -15.79 2.26
CA ARG A 133 2.59 -14.98 1.15
C ARG A 133 3.55 -13.95 1.72
N ARG A 134 4.81 -13.96 1.28
CA ARG A 134 5.79 -12.90 1.55
C ARG A 134 5.63 -11.80 0.50
N ARG A 135 5.55 -10.55 0.96
CA ARG A 135 5.59 -9.36 0.11
C ARG A 135 6.40 -8.27 0.80
N THR A 136 7.07 -7.46 -0.01
CA THR A 136 7.90 -6.34 0.46
C THR A 136 7.22 -5.06 -0.04
N ALA A 137 6.89 -4.19 0.89
CA ALA A 137 6.35 -2.88 0.56
C ALA A 137 7.46 -1.84 0.60
N ARG A 138 7.53 -0.98 -0.42
CA ARG A 138 8.32 0.26 -0.36
C ARG A 138 7.39 1.38 0.06
N THR A 139 7.68 2.03 1.17
CA THR A 139 7.02 3.29 1.55
C THR A 139 8.06 4.39 1.43
N CYS A 140 7.94 5.24 0.42
CA CYS A 140 8.73 6.49 0.34
C CYS A 140 7.86 7.63 0.88
N PRO A 141 8.38 8.53 1.73
CA PRO A 141 7.72 9.80 1.96
C PRO A 141 7.61 10.56 0.62
N ALA A 142 6.48 11.23 0.39
CA ALA A 142 6.36 12.11 -0.77
C ALA A 142 7.43 13.20 -0.66
N THR A 143 8.31 13.29 -1.66
CA THR A 143 9.28 14.38 -1.74
C THR A 143 8.50 15.69 -1.82
N PRO A 144 8.72 16.69 -0.95
CA PRO A 144 8.20 18.02 -1.20
C PRO A 144 8.85 18.51 -2.50
N GLY A 145 8.02 18.87 -3.49
CA GLY A 145 8.46 19.29 -4.80
C GLY A 145 9.51 20.39 -4.69
N GLY A 146 10.70 20.12 -5.22
CA GLY A 146 11.70 21.15 -5.43
C GLY A 146 11.17 22.12 -6.48
N SER A 147 11.00 23.38 -6.09
CA SER A 147 10.78 24.48 -7.02
C SER A 147 11.99 24.59 -7.94
N ALA A 148 11.82 24.18 -9.19
CA ALA A 148 12.71 24.59 -10.27
C ALA A 148 12.47 26.09 -10.53
N THR A 149 13.39 26.95 -10.11
CA THR A 149 13.48 28.31 -10.66
C THR A 149 14.53 28.29 -11.76
N THR A 150 14.03 28.40 -12.98
CA THR A 150 14.76 28.55 -14.24
C THR A 150 15.62 29.81 -14.25
N ALA A 151 16.81 29.68 -14.86
CA ALA A 151 17.67 30.76 -15.25
C ALA A 151 16.97 31.75 -16.21
N GLY A 152 17.27 33.04 -16.07
CA GLY A 152 16.88 34.11 -16.99
C GLY A 152 18.03 35.11 -17.14
N THR A 153 18.50 35.27 -18.37
CA THR A 153 19.61 36.13 -18.83
C THR A 153 19.18 37.58 -19.01
N SER A 154 20.03 38.54 -18.61
CA SER A 154 20.27 39.87 -19.23
C SER A 154 21.44 40.51 -18.45
N GLY A 155 22.54 41.00 -19.02
CA GLY A 155 22.70 41.68 -20.30
C GLY A 155 22.65 43.19 -20.09
N SER A 156 23.75 43.78 -19.58
CA SER A 156 24.31 45.10 -19.96
C SER A 156 25.61 45.33 -19.18
#